data_AF-A0A948VY88-F1
#
_entry.id   AF-A0A948VY88-F1
#
_cell.length_a   1.000
_cell.length_b   1.000
_cell.length_c   1.000
_cell.angle_alpha   90.00
_cell.angle_beta   90.00
_cell.angle_gamma   90.00
#
_symmetry.space_group_name_H-M   'P 1'
#
loop_
_entity.id
_entity.type
_entity.pdbx_description
1 polymer ?
#
loop_
_entity_poly.entity_id
_entity_poly.type
_entity_poly.pdbx_seq_one_letter_code
_entity_poly.pdbx_strand_id
1 'polypeptide(L)'
;MAVQIIPLSCPKCGNASNVPEKELRFGYMFTCPYCSTTSVLIIDRQLYVPQAGEHVCTTCGRVAPSGARFCQCGQSLVRKCTNCLKEFPIDHNLCDYCGWSQDIDPLSEAAVPIKVQRAIQRLSDPDEYIKRYACQELGDIGPAASAAVLPLVEVLKSSEDKVTQENACDALGKIGPAAVPVLVEVIKSSGDESTKETACWPLGKIGPAASAAVPAMVEFLKSSEDELTKHNVCWALGEIGPAASAAVPAMVEVLKSSEDENTKQVACQSLGIIGPAASAAVPAMVEFLKSSEDENTKQIACCAFGEIGPAASAAVPAIVEVLESSKDKVTKEIACDALGKIGPDASAAVPALVKVISSRLDPEWRPNARWALGKIGPSAVPALVNVLGLMDIQIERNVSWALGKIGAAAVPALVKVLKSSKDVYQKTDACKALGEIGPAASTAIPALVKAAESRLIWFVNKAACEALGKIGLAAIPALESLSRSWLVINKTKVKDYAKEEIDKIKSTKLA
;
A
#
# COMPACT_ATOMS: atom_id res chain seq x y z
N MET A 1 1.57 -31.36 -52.69
CA MET A 1 0.47 -31.14 -53.66
C MET A 1 0.38 -29.64 -53.91
N ALA A 2 0.56 -29.20 -55.16
CA ALA A 2 0.42 -27.80 -55.53
C ALA A 2 -1.02 -27.34 -55.27
N VAL A 3 -1.19 -26.15 -54.69
CA VAL A 3 -2.52 -25.57 -54.43
C VAL A 3 -3.10 -25.18 -55.79
N GLN A 4 -4.15 -25.86 -56.23
CA GLN A 4 -4.86 -25.50 -57.45
C GLN A 4 -5.64 -24.20 -57.23
N ILE A 5 -5.49 -23.25 -58.14
CA ILE A 5 -6.28 -22.01 -58.14
C ILE A 5 -7.55 -22.28 -58.94
N ILE A 6 -8.71 -21.98 -58.35
CA ILE A 6 -10.01 -22.13 -59.02
C ILE A 6 -10.53 -20.73 -59.36
N PRO A 7 -10.82 -20.44 -60.63
CA PRO A 7 -11.45 -19.19 -61.02
C PRO A 7 -12.94 -19.22 -60.66
N LEU A 8 -13.39 -18.22 -59.89
CA LEU A 8 -14.79 -18.01 -59.57
C LEU A 8 -15.28 -16.71 -60.21
N SER A 9 -16.38 -16.76 -60.96
CA SER A 9 -16.99 -15.58 -61.58
C SER A 9 -18.03 -14.97 -60.67
N CYS A 10 -17.93 -13.66 -60.41
CA CYS A 10 -18.92 -12.94 -59.62
C CYS A 10 -20.29 -12.94 -60.33
N PRO A 11 -21.36 -13.43 -59.70
CA PRO A 11 -22.70 -13.50 -60.30
C PRO A 11 -23.30 -12.12 -60.62
N LYS A 12 -22.81 -11.04 -60.00
CA LYS A 12 -23.31 -9.67 -60.23
C LYS A 12 -22.59 -8.91 -61.34
N CYS A 13 -21.25 -8.96 -61.37
CA CYS A 13 -20.44 -8.17 -62.31
C CYS A 13 -19.67 -8.99 -63.34
N GLY A 14 -19.69 -10.32 -63.24
CA GLY A 14 -19.00 -11.22 -64.18
C GLY A 14 -17.49 -11.33 -63.99
N ASN A 15 -16.85 -10.46 -63.19
CA ASN A 15 -15.41 -10.51 -62.97
C ASN A 15 -14.99 -11.79 -62.24
N ALA A 16 -13.90 -12.40 -62.73
CA ALA A 16 -13.32 -13.59 -62.14
C ALA A 16 -12.35 -13.23 -61.01
N SER A 17 -12.37 -14.02 -59.93
CA SER A 17 -11.37 -14.00 -58.87
C SER A 17 -10.77 -15.38 -58.70
N ASN A 18 -9.49 -15.40 -58.33
CA ASN A 18 -8.70 -16.60 -58.16
C ASN A 18 -8.64 -16.94 -56.67
N VAL A 19 -9.26 -18.04 -56.26
CA VAL A 19 -9.26 -18.50 -54.86
C VAL A 19 -8.55 -19.85 -54.77
N PRO A 20 -7.66 -20.06 -53.78
CA PRO A 20 -7.06 -21.35 -53.49
C PRO A 20 -8.09 -22.46 -53.27
N GLU A 21 -7.94 -23.63 -53.90
CA GLU A 21 -8.90 -24.75 -53.77
C GLU A 21 -9.13 -25.18 -52.32
N LYS A 22 -8.11 -25.07 -51.46
CA LYS A 22 -8.21 -25.43 -50.04
C LYS A 22 -9.16 -24.53 -49.24
N GLU A 23 -9.47 -23.34 -49.73
CA GLU A 23 -10.37 -22.39 -49.08
C GLU A 23 -11.83 -22.58 -49.53
N LEU A 24 -12.06 -23.33 -50.63
CA LEU A 24 -13.36 -23.47 -51.27
C LEU A 24 -14.18 -24.63 -50.69
N ARG A 25 -14.65 -24.42 -49.46
CA ARG A 25 -15.71 -25.24 -48.85
C ARG A 25 -17.10 -24.72 -49.24
N PHE A 26 -18.10 -25.60 -49.27
CA PHE A 26 -19.49 -25.16 -49.40
C PHE A 26 -19.83 -24.17 -48.28
N GLY A 27 -20.61 -23.14 -48.59
CA GLY A 27 -20.87 -22.04 -47.66
C GLY A 27 -19.70 -21.06 -47.48
N TYR A 28 -18.61 -21.16 -48.26
CA TYR A 28 -17.55 -20.16 -48.23
C TYR A 28 -18.08 -18.81 -48.73
N MET A 29 -17.95 -17.78 -47.91
CA MET A 29 -18.28 -16.40 -48.28
C MET A 29 -17.18 -15.78 -49.12
N PHE A 30 -17.57 -15.29 -50.29
CA PHE A 30 -16.72 -14.58 -51.23
C PHE A 30 -17.25 -13.16 -51.42
N THR A 31 -16.44 -12.16 -51.06
CA THR A 31 -16.75 -10.76 -51.35
C THR A 31 -16.02 -10.33 -52.61
N CYS A 32 -16.77 -9.96 -53.66
CA CYS A 32 -16.17 -9.51 -54.91
C CYS A 32 -15.37 -8.21 -54.69
N PRO A 33 -14.08 -8.14 -55.05
CA PRO A 33 -13.25 -6.94 -54.86
C PRO A 33 -13.65 -5.80 -55.81
N TYR A 34 -14.39 -6.07 -56.88
CA TYR A 34 -14.76 -5.08 -57.89
C TYR A 34 -16.11 -4.41 -57.65
N CYS A 35 -17.09 -5.12 -57.08
CA CYS A 35 -18.45 -4.62 -56.88
C CYS A 35 -18.98 -4.82 -55.46
N SER A 36 -18.11 -5.22 -54.52
CA SER A 36 -18.38 -5.43 -53.10
C SER A 36 -19.56 -6.35 -52.80
N THR A 37 -19.95 -7.19 -53.75
CA THR A 37 -21.08 -8.11 -53.58
C THR A 37 -20.60 -9.37 -52.91
N THR A 38 -21.19 -9.69 -51.76
CA THR A 38 -20.97 -10.94 -51.04
C THR A 38 -21.79 -12.04 -51.70
N SER A 39 -21.13 -13.13 -52.04
CA SER A 39 -21.71 -14.36 -52.59
C SER A 39 -21.23 -15.54 -51.78
N VAL A 40 -21.94 -16.66 -51.84
CA VAL A 40 -21.64 -17.87 -51.10
C VAL A 40 -21.46 -19.01 -52.07
N LEU A 41 -20.45 -19.86 -51.85
CA LEU A 41 -20.19 -21.04 -52.67
C LEU A 41 -21.25 -22.11 -52.42
N ILE A 42 -21.98 -22.49 -53.48
CA ILE A 42 -23.01 -23.54 -53.46
C ILE A 42 -22.56 -24.78 -54.24
N ILE A 43 -23.46 -25.75 -54.42
CA ILE A 43 -23.24 -26.97 -55.22
C ILE A 43 -22.72 -26.61 -56.62
N ASP A 44 -21.91 -27.50 -57.20
CA ASP A 44 -21.27 -27.35 -58.52
C ASP A 44 -20.27 -26.17 -58.62
N ARG A 45 -19.75 -25.72 -57.47
CA ARG A 45 -18.77 -24.61 -57.35
C ARG A 45 -19.27 -23.29 -57.93
N GLN A 46 -20.59 -23.10 -57.94
CA GLN A 46 -21.19 -21.83 -58.36
C GLN A 46 -21.24 -20.85 -57.19
N LEU A 47 -21.05 -19.56 -57.49
CA LEU A 47 -21.29 -18.49 -56.54
C LEU A 47 -22.77 -18.07 -56.60
N TYR A 48 -23.40 -18.04 -55.44
CA TYR A 48 -24.78 -17.62 -55.28
C TYR A 48 -24.84 -16.34 -54.46
N VAL A 49 -25.71 -15.39 -54.83
CA VAL A 49 -25.99 -14.22 -53.98
C VAL A 49 -27.24 -14.54 -53.16
N PRO A 50 -27.11 -14.78 -51.84
CA PRO A 50 -28.26 -15.04 -51.00
C PRO A 50 -29.23 -13.86 -51.01
N GLN A 51 -30.52 -14.14 -51.16
CA GLN A 51 -31.57 -13.16 -50.93
C GLN A 51 -31.78 -12.95 -49.44
N ALA A 52 -32.45 -11.86 -49.08
CA ALA A 52 -32.66 -11.47 -47.68
C ALA A 52 -33.33 -12.61 -46.88
N GLY A 53 -32.58 -13.15 -45.92
CA GLY A 53 -33.03 -14.20 -45.00
C GLY A 53 -32.74 -15.63 -45.44
N GLU A 54 -32.22 -15.89 -46.64
CA GLU A 54 -31.85 -17.24 -47.05
C GLU A 54 -30.59 -17.75 -46.32
N HIS A 55 -30.51 -19.06 -46.11
CA HIS A 55 -29.39 -19.71 -45.44
C HIS A 55 -28.70 -20.71 -46.38
N VAL A 56 -27.38 -20.78 -46.34
CA VAL A 56 -26.61 -21.76 -47.13
C VAL A 56 -25.97 -22.80 -46.22
N CYS A 57 -26.19 -24.08 -46.51
CA CYS A 57 -25.55 -25.15 -45.74
C CYS A 57 -24.05 -25.22 -46.07
N THR A 58 -23.19 -25.08 -45.06
CA THR A 58 -21.73 -25.21 -45.21
C THR A 58 -21.25 -26.63 -45.49
N THR A 59 -22.13 -27.63 -45.33
CA THR A 59 -21.81 -29.04 -45.59
C THR A 59 -22.28 -29.50 -46.97
N CYS A 60 -23.53 -29.19 -47.35
CA CYS A 60 -24.12 -29.67 -48.60
C CYS A 60 -24.28 -28.59 -49.68
N GLY A 61 -24.02 -27.32 -49.37
CA GLY A 61 -24.11 -26.21 -50.33
C GLY A 61 -25.53 -25.85 -50.79
N ARG A 62 -26.58 -26.47 -50.23
CA ARG A 62 -27.98 -26.16 -50.59
C ARG A 62 -28.46 -24.90 -49.86
N VAL A 63 -29.23 -24.10 -50.59
CA VAL A 63 -29.95 -22.93 -50.08
C VAL A 63 -31.23 -23.39 -49.38
N ALA A 64 -31.54 -22.79 -48.24
CA ALA A 64 -32.75 -23.00 -47.48
C ALA A 64 -33.51 -21.68 -47.30
N PRO A 65 -34.86 -21.73 -47.23
CA PRO A 65 -35.70 -20.54 -47.10
C PRO A 65 -35.49 -19.83 -45.76
N SER A 66 -35.93 -18.57 -45.72
CA SER A 66 -35.84 -17.73 -44.53
C SER A 66 -36.59 -18.33 -43.33
N GLY A 67 -35.86 -18.55 -42.24
CA GLY A 67 -36.36 -19.19 -41.01
C GLY A 67 -36.04 -20.68 -40.87
N ALA A 68 -35.43 -21.32 -41.88
CA ALA A 68 -35.01 -22.72 -41.78
C ALA A 68 -33.83 -22.89 -40.82
N ARG A 69 -34.01 -23.63 -39.72
CA ARG A 69 -32.95 -23.92 -38.74
C ARG A 69 -32.02 -25.05 -39.15
N PHE A 70 -32.46 -25.94 -40.04
CA PHE A 70 -31.71 -27.11 -40.48
C PHE A 70 -31.75 -27.28 -42.01
N CYS A 71 -30.66 -27.78 -42.61
CA CYS A 71 -30.64 -28.18 -44.01
C CYS A 71 -31.44 -29.48 -44.22
N GLN A 72 -31.68 -29.83 -45.48
CA GLN A 72 -32.21 -31.15 -45.88
C GLN A 72 -31.34 -32.34 -45.44
N CYS A 73 -30.08 -32.07 -45.09
CA CYS A 73 -29.10 -33.01 -44.56
C CYS A 73 -29.07 -33.11 -43.03
N GLY A 74 -29.93 -32.40 -42.30
CA GLY A 74 -29.99 -32.37 -40.84
C GLY A 74 -28.94 -31.50 -40.13
N GLN A 75 -28.03 -30.84 -40.86
CA GLN A 75 -27.07 -29.88 -40.31
C GLN A 75 -27.74 -28.56 -39.94
N SER A 76 -27.27 -27.94 -38.85
CA SER A 76 -27.74 -26.62 -38.44
C SER A 76 -27.33 -25.55 -39.44
N LEU A 77 -28.25 -24.66 -39.77
CA LEU A 77 -28.02 -23.49 -40.64
C LEU A 77 -27.79 -22.20 -39.85
N VAL A 78 -28.00 -22.27 -38.54
CA VAL A 78 -27.81 -21.15 -37.61
C VAL A 78 -26.81 -21.53 -36.53
N ARG A 79 -26.05 -20.55 -36.05
CA ARG A 79 -25.16 -20.66 -34.88
C ARG A 79 -25.48 -19.55 -33.88
N LYS A 80 -25.22 -19.77 -32.60
CA LYS A 80 -25.25 -18.70 -31.59
C LYS A 80 -23.91 -18.01 -31.53
N CYS A 81 -23.92 -16.68 -31.50
CA CYS A 81 -22.70 -15.90 -31.29
C CYS A 81 -22.07 -16.25 -29.93
N THR A 82 -20.79 -16.61 -29.92
CA THR A 82 -20.03 -16.90 -28.68
C THR A 82 -19.97 -15.71 -27.71
N ASN A 83 -20.27 -14.49 -28.18
CA ASN A 83 -20.28 -13.27 -27.39
C ASN A 83 -21.70 -12.78 -27.05
N CYS A 84 -22.57 -12.52 -28.04
CA CYS A 84 -23.90 -11.92 -27.76
C CYS A 84 -25.04 -12.94 -27.70
N LEU A 85 -24.76 -14.23 -27.92
CA LEU A 85 -25.71 -15.35 -27.88
C LEU A 85 -26.86 -15.29 -28.90
N LYS A 86 -26.94 -14.23 -29.73
CA LYS A 86 -27.92 -14.13 -30.82
C LYS A 86 -27.63 -15.15 -31.91
N GLU A 87 -28.70 -15.71 -32.49
CA GLU A 87 -28.63 -16.67 -33.59
C GLU A 87 -28.44 -15.95 -34.91
N PHE A 88 -27.49 -16.40 -35.72
CA PHE A 88 -27.20 -15.86 -37.05
C PHE A 88 -26.74 -16.97 -38.00
N PRO A 89 -26.69 -16.72 -39.33
CA PRO A 89 -26.35 -17.74 -40.32
C PRO A 89 -24.99 -18.38 -40.07
N ILE A 90 -24.90 -19.70 -40.25
CA ILE A 90 -23.68 -20.47 -39.97
C ILE A 90 -22.55 -20.20 -40.96
N ASP A 91 -22.80 -19.63 -42.12
CA ASP A 91 -21.78 -19.27 -43.12
C ASP A 91 -21.07 -17.95 -42.80
N HIS A 92 -21.63 -17.12 -41.92
CA HIS A 92 -21.02 -15.87 -41.48
C HIS A 92 -19.97 -16.11 -40.38
N ASN A 93 -18.76 -15.55 -40.58
CA ASN A 93 -17.71 -15.61 -39.56
C ASN A 93 -17.80 -14.45 -38.55
N LEU A 94 -18.29 -13.31 -38.99
CA LEU A 94 -18.58 -12.17 -38.13
C LEU A 94 -20.05 -12.22 -37.72
N CYS A 95 -20.35 -12.01 -36.45
CA CYS A 95 -21.74 -11.93 -36.00
C CYS A 95 -22.44 -10.70 -36.61
N ASP A 96 -23.56 -10.91 -37.31
CA ASP A 96 -24.35 -9.83 -37.94
C ASP A 96 -24.83 -8.76 -36.96
N TYR A 97 -24.96 -9.12 -35.68
CA TYR A 97 -25.46 -8.22 -34.65
C TYR A 97 -24.38 -7.44 -33.92
N CYS A 98 -23.20 -8.04 -33.69
CA CYS A 98 -22.17 -7.43 -32.85
C CYS A 98 -20.77 -7.39 -33.48
N GLY A 99 -20.60 -7.93 -34.68
CA GLY A 99 -19.32 -8.00 -35.39
C GLY A 99 -18.29 -8.95 -34.76
N TRP A 100 -18.64 -9.75 -33.75
CA TRP A 100 -17.69 -10.66 -33.10
C TRP A 100 -17.23 -11.77 -34.05
N SER A 101 -15.91 -11.91 -34.22
CA SER A 101 -15.32 -13.04 -34.95
C SER A 101 -15.50 -14.32 -34.15
N GLN A 102 -16.12 -15.32 -34.77
CA GLN A 102 -16.35 -16.61 -34.12
C GLN A 102 -15.09 -17.48 -34.01
N ASP A 103 -13.98 -17.07 -34.61
CA ASP A 103 -12.69 -17.77 -34.53
C ASP A 103 -11.88 -17.40 -33.27
N ILE A 104 -12.31 -16.37 -32.53
CA ILE A 104 -11.62 -15.88 -31.33
C ILE A 104 -12.38 -16.35 -30.10
N ASP A 105 -11.68 -17.08 -29.23
CA ASP A 105 -12.18 -17.42 -27.89
C ASP A 105 -12.36 -16.13 -27.07
N PRO A 106 -13.59 -15.82 -26.59
CA PRO A 106 -13.87 -14.64 -25.76
C PRO A 106 -13.02 -14.52 -24.49
N LEU A 107 -12.44 -15.62 -24.02
CA LEU A 107 -11.58 -15.67 -22.84
C LEU A 107 -10.07 -15.58 -23.16
N SER A 108 -9.70 -15.59 -24.45
CA SER A 108 -8.29 -15.51 -24.85
C SER A 108 -7.73 -14.08 -24.78
N GLU A 109 -6.41 -13.94 -24.65
CA GLU A 109 -5.74 -12.63 -24.71
C GLU A 109 -5.95 -11.91 -26.05
N ALA A 110 -6.16 -12.66 -27.14
CA ALA A 110 -6.47 -12.10 -28.46
C ALA A 110 -7.82 -11.35 -28.50
N ALA A 111 -8.71 -11.60 -27.53
CA ALA A 111 -9.98 -10.88 -27.38
C ALA A 111 -9.82 -9.49 -26.76
N VAL A 112 -8.72 -9.20 -26.06
CA VAL A 112 -8.55 -7.96 -25.27
C VAL A 112 -8.66 -6.69 -26.12
N PRO A 113 -8.01 -6.56 -27.30
CA PRO A 113 -8.14 -5.35 -28.13
C PRO A 113 -9.58 -5.09 -28.58
N ILE A 114 -10.35 -6.15 -28.85
CA ILE A 114 -11.76 -6.05 -29.27
C ILE A 114 -12.64 -5.60 -28.10
N LYS A 115 -12.39 -6.12 -26.89
CA LYS A 115 -13.08 -5.68 -25.67
C LYS A 115 -12.81 -4.20 -25.39
N VAL A 116 -11.55 -3.77 -25.47
CA VAL A 116 -11.16 -2.35 -25.31
C VAL A 116 -11.86 -1.46 -26.33
N GLN A 117 -11.84 -1.79 -27.63
CA GLN A 117 -12.52 -0.99 -28.65
C GLN A 117 -14.02 -0.87 -28.41
N ARG A 118 -14.69 -1.95 -27.97
CA ARG A 118 -16.11 -1.91 -27.66
C ARG A 118 -16.43 -1.08 -26.43
N ALA A 119 -15.62 -1.20 -25.38
CA ALA A 119 -15.79 -0.38 -24.20
C ALA A 119 -15.57 1.11 -24.55
N ILE A 120 -14.58 1.44 -25.39
CA ILE A 120 -14.39 2.80 -25.92
C ILE A 120 -15.64 3.30 -26.67
N GLN A 121 -16.27 2.47 -27.52
CA GLN A 121 -17.50 2.87 -28.20
C GLN A 121 -18.65 3.19 -27.24
N ARG A 122 -18.76 2.45 -26.12
CA ARG A 122 -19.77 2.67 -25.09
C ARG A 122 -19.54 3.93 -24.26
N LEU A 123 -18.32 4.46 -24.21
CA LEU A 123 -18.04 5.74 -23.54
C LEU A 123 -18.73 6.92 -24.22
N SER A 124 -19.09 6.79 -25.51
CA SER A 124 -19.83 7.82 -26.27
C SER A 124 -21.34 7.66 -26.18
N ASP A 125 -21.86 6.69 -25.43
CA ASP A 125 -23.30 6.49 -25.26
C ASP A 125 -23.91 7.64 -24.43
N PRO A 126 -25.09 8.18 -24.77
CA PRO A 126 -25.74 9.22 -23.97
C PRO A 126 -26.15 8.75 -22.56
N ASP A 127 -26.29 7.45 -22.32
CA ASP A 127 -26.64 6.91 -21.01
C ASP A 127 -25.41 6.83 -20.08
N GLU A 128 -25.43 7.63 -19.01
CA GLU A 128 -24.39 7.65 -17.98
C GLU A 128 -24.16 6.29 -17.32
N TYR A 129 -25.20 5.45 -17.21
CA TYR A 129 -25.05 4.10 -16.72
C TYR A 129 -24.13 3.30 -17.66
N ILE A 130 -24.34 3.40 -18.97
CA ILE A 130 -23.53 2.68 -19.96
C ILE A 130 -22.09 3.17 -19.94
N LYS A 131 -21.86 4.49 -19.84
CA LYS A 131 -20.52 5.07 -19.68
C LYS A 131 -19.83 4.53 -18.44
N ARG A 132 -20.52 4.52 -17.30
CA ARG A 132 -19.99 4.00 -16.03
C ARG A 132 -19.49 2.57 -16.14
N TYR A 133 -20.28 1.67 -16.72
CA TYR A 133 -19.85 0.27 -16.93
C TYR A 133 -18.68 0.17 -17.89
N ALA A 134 -18.65 1.01 -18.93
CA ALA A 134 -17.53 1.05 -19.85
C ALA A 134 -16.23 1.49 -19.17
N CYS A 135 -16.27 2.52 -18.31
CA CYS A 135 -15.13 2.93 -17.49
C CYS A 135 -14.65 1.79 -16.60
N GLN A 136 -15.57 1.13 -15.88
CA GLN A 136 -15.23 0.01 -15.01
C GLN A 136 -14.59 -1.15 -15.79
N GLU A 137 -15.17 -1.53 -16.93
CA GLU A 137 -14.64 -2.59 -17.82
C GLU A 137 -13.22 -2.26 -18.28
N LEU A 138 -12.96 -1.01 -18.69
CA LEU A 138 -11.63 -0.56 -19.09
C LEU A 138 -10.63 -0.59 -17.94
N GLY A 139 -11.06 -0.19 -16.73
CA GLY A 139 -10.25 -0.29 -15.53
C GLY A 139 -9.89 -1.74 -15.17
N ASP A 140 -10.85 -2.66 -15.29
CA ASP A 140 -10.64 -4.07 -14.99
C ASP A 140 -9.75 -4.78 -16.03
N ILE A 141 -9.70 -4.28 -17.27
CA ILE A 141 -8.70 -4.69 -18.27
C ILE A 141 -7.29 -4.19 -17.88
N GLY A 142 -7.19 -3.05 -17.21
CA GLY A 142 -5.94 -2.50 -16.67
C GLY A 142 -4.99 -1.98 -17.77
N PRO A 143 -3.66 -2.22 -17.67
CA PRO A 143 -2.67 -1.62 -18.57
C PRO A 143 -2.86 -1.91 -20.07
N ALA A 144 -3.53 -3.01 -20.41
CA ALA A 144 -3.84 -3.36 -21.80
C ALA A 144 -4.87 -2.41 -22.45
N ALA A 145 -5.60 -1.63 -21.65
CA ALA A 145 -6.56 -0.62 -22.11
C ALA A 145 -5.94 0.75 -22.37
N SER A 146 -4.62 0.85 -22.62
CA SER A 146 -3.93 2.12 -22.88
C SER A 146 -4.52 2.94 -24.05
N ALA A 147 -5.12 2.28 -25.05
CA ALA A 147 -5.84 2.94 -26.13
C ALA A 147 -7.07 3.75 -25.66
N ALA A 148 -7.58 3.48 -24.46
CA ALA A 148 -8.75 4.15 -23.90
C ALA A 148 -8.42 5.39 -23.07
N VAL A 149 -7.14 5.75 -22.89
CA VAL A 149 -6.73 6.91 -22.05
C VAL A 149 -7.39 8.21 -22.53
N LEU A 150 -7.29 8.53 -23.83
CA LEU A 150 -7.90 9.76 -24.38
C LEU A 150 -9.44 9.76 -24.26
N PRO A 151 -10.15 8.68 -24.65
CA PRO A 151 -11.59 8.56 -24.42
C PRO A 151 -12.01 8.74 -22.95
N LEU A 152 -11.26 8.14 -22.01
CA LEU A 152 -11.56 8.26 -20.58
C LEU A 152 -11.33 9.68 -20.05
N VAL A 153 -10.29 10.37 -20.53
CA VAL A 153 -10.04 11.78 -20.22
C VAL A 153 -11.17 12.68 -20.75
N GLU A 154 -11.73 12.36 -21.91
CA GLU A 154 -12.88 13.11 -22.45
C GLU A 154 -14.15 12.88 -21.62
N VAL A 155 -14.40 11.65 -21.19
CA VAL A 155 -15.49 11.34 -20.26
C VAL A 155 -15.31 12.10 -18.94
N LEU A 156 -14.09 12.14 -18.41
CA LEU A 156 -13.77 12.89 -17.19
C LEU A 156 -14.16 14.37 -17.29
N LYS A 157 -13.95 15.00 -18.45
CA LYS A 157 -14.24 16.42 -18.69
C LYS A 157 -15.71 16.70 -18.97
N SER A 158 -16.35 15.83 -19.75
CA SER A 158 -17.68 16.04 -20.31
C SER A 158 -18.83 15.54 -19.42
N SER A 159 -18.56 14.58 -18.53
CA SER A 159 -19.60 13.94 -17.70
C SER A 159 -20.04 14.86 -16.57
N GLU A 160 -21.34 15.03 -16.39
CA GLU A 160 -21.92 15.69 -15.22
C GLU A 160 -22.12 14.71 -14.04
N ASP A 161 -22.12 13.40 -14.30
CA ASP A 161 -22.27 12.39 -13.26
C ASP A 161 -20.94 12.15 -12.53
N LYS A 162 -20.93 12.43 -11.23
CA LYS A 162 -19.77 12.24 -10.35
C LYS A 162 -19.33 10.78 -10.31
N VAL A 163 -20.27 9.84 -10.37
CA VAL A 163 -19.93 8.41 -10.28
C VAL A 163 -19.25 7.94 -11.57
N THR A 164 -19.70 8.40 -12.75
CA THR A 164 -19.00 8.18 -14.01
C THR A 164 -17.59 8.77 -14.00
N GLN A 165 -17.42 10.01 -13.49
CA GLN A 165 -16.10 10.64 -13.34
C GLN A 165 -15.17 9.85 -12.42
N GLU A 166 -15.66 9.41 -11.25
CA GLU A 166 -14.89 8.58 -10.31
C GLU A 166 -14.43 7.26 -10.95
N ASN A 167 -15.33 6.59 -11.69
CA ASN A 167 -14.96 5.35 -12.39
C ASN A 167 -13.97 5.59 -13.54
N ALA A 168 -14.06 6.73 -14.23
CA ALA A 168 -13.07 7.12 -15.24
C ALA A 168 -11.69 7.39 -14.59
N CYS A 169 -11.65 8.09 -13.46
CA CYS A 169 -10.45 8.27 -12.64
C CYS A 169 -9.85 6.93 -12.23
N ASP A 170 -10.67 6.01 -11.71
CA ASP A 170 -10.24 4.67 -11.29
C ASP A 170 -9.67 3.87 -12.45
N ALA A 171 -10.33 3.93 -13.61
CA ALA A 171 -9.87 3.27 -14.81
C ALA A 171 -8.50 3.80 -15.26
N LEU A 172 -8.32 5.13 -15.29
CA LEU A 172 -7.04 5.76 -15.61
C LEU A 172 -5.93 5.38 -14.61
N GLY A 173 -6.27 5.32 -13.32
CA GLY A 173 -5.38 4.83 -12.26
C GLY A 173 -4.92 3.39 -12.50
N LYS A 174 -5.86 2.48 -12.82
CA LYS A 174 -5.59 1.06 -13.10
C LYS A 174 -4.86 0.83 -14.44
N ILE A 175 -5.08 1.68 -15.45
CA ILE A 175 -4.30 1.66 -16.71
C ILE A 175 -2.84 2.01 -16.41
N GLY A 176 -2.60 2.93 -15.48
CA GLY A 176 -1.29 3.18 -14.91
C GLY A 176 -0.45 4.19 -15.73
N PRO A 177 0.88 3.97 -15.86
CA PRO A 177 1.82 5.00 -16.33
C PRO A 177 1.55 5.55 -17.73
N ALA A 178 0.86 4.78 -18.58
CA ALA A 178 0.50 5.22 -19.94
C ALA A 178 -0.43 6.45 -19.95
N ALA A 179 -1.18 6.69 -18.86
CA ALA A 179 -2.05 7.85 -18.73
C ALA A 179 -1.29 9.15 -18.37
N VAL A 180 -0.08 9.05 -17.80
CA VAL A 180 0.66 10.20 -17.23
C VAL A 180 0.93 11.30 -18.27
N PRO A 181 1.46 11.02 -19.48
CA PRO A 181 1.75 12.10 -20.44
C PRO A 181 0.51 12.88 -20.87
N VAL A 182 -0.61 12.18 -21.08
CA VAL A 182 -1.89 12.78 -21.47
C VAL A 182 -2.45 13.64 -20.35
N LEU A 183 -2.42 13.17 -19.11
CA LEU A 183 -2.92 13.92 -17.96
C LEU A 183 -2.07 15.17 -17.67
N VAL A 184 -0.75 15.10 -17.88
CA VAL A 184 0.14 16.27 -17.79
C VAL A 184 -0.18 17.31 -18.87
N GLU A 185 -0.50 16.87 -20.08
CA GLU A 185 -0.93 17.77 -21.15
C GLU A 185 -2.23 18.49 -20.77
N VAL A 186 -3.21 17.78 -20.20
CA VAL A 186 -4.47 18.38 -19.73
C VAL A 186 -4.24 19.46 -18.67
N ILE A 187 -3.35 19.21 -17.69
CA ILE A 187 -3.02 20.19 -16.64
C ILE A 187 -2.42 21.47 -17.25
N LYS A 188 -1.60 21.33 -18.29
CA LYS A 188 -0.91 22.47 -18.94
C LYS A 188 -1.78 23.21 -19.95
N SER A 189 -2.60 22.50 -20.72
CA SER A 189 -3.33 23.06 -21.86
C SER A 189 -4.72 23.58 -21.49
N SER A 190 -5.33 23.07 -20.41
CA SER A 190 -6.66 23.51 -20.00
C SER A 190 -6.62 24.95 -19.49
N GLY A 191 -7.61 25.76 -19.87
CA GLY A 191 -7.89 27.05 -19.23
C GLY A 191 -8.80 26.93 -18.00
N ASP A 192 -9.57 25.85 -17.92
CA ASP A 192 -10.52 25.59 -16.85
C ASP A 192 -9.83 24.89 -15.67
N GLU A 193 -10.04 25.42 -14.46
CA GLU A 193 -9.43 24.97 -13.21
C GLU A 193 -9.97 23.60 -12.78
N SER A 194 -11.28 23.39 -12.90
CA SER A 194 -11.94 22.11 -12.60
C SER A 194 -11.38 20.96 -13.46
N THR A 195 -11.16 21.22 -14.76
CA THR A 195 -10.54 20.25 -15.67
C THR A 195 -9.09 19.91 -15.28
N LYS A 196 -8.33 20.85 -14.69
CA LYS A 196 -6.97 20.57 -14.21
C LYS A 196 -6.98 19.77 -12.91
N GLU A 197 -7.89 20.12 -12.00
CA GLU A 197 -8.10 19.44 -10.74
C GLU A 197 -8.48 17.96 -10.95
N THR A 198 -9.47 17.71 -11.81
CA THR A 198 -9.92 16.35 -12.16
C THR A 198 -8.79 15.51 -12.77
N ALA A 199 -7.87 16.11 -13.53
CA ALA A 199 -6.70 15.42 -14.06
C ALA A 199 -5.65 15.03 -12.98
N CYS A 200 -5.65 15.69 -11.82
CA CYS A 200 -4.72 15.40 -10.73
C CYS A 200 -5.07 14.13 -9.94
N TRP A 201 -6.36 13.83 -9.81
CA TRP A 201 -6.86 12.65 -9.10
C TRP A 201 -6.30 11.32 -9.62
N PRO A 202 -6.39 10.99 -10.93
CA PRO A 202 -5.85 9.73 -11.45
C PRO A 202 -4.33 9.68 -11.33
N LEU A 203 -3.63 10.81 -11.40
CA LEU A 203 -2.18 10.88 -11.21
C LEU A 203 -1.76 10.46 -9.79
N GLY A 204 -2.53 10.86 -8.76
CA GLY A 204 -2.36 10.36 -7.40
C GLY A 204 -2.55 8.85 -7.31
N LYS A 205 -3.62 8.31 -7.93
CA LYS A 205 -3.91 6.85 -7.92
C LYS A 205 -2.87 6.01 -8.69
N ILE A 206 -2.23 6.57 -9.70
CA ILE A 206 -1.09 5.92 -10.39
C ILE A 206 0.12 5.79 -9.45
N GLY A 207 0.25 6.70 -8.47
CA GLY A 207 1.29 6.67 -7.45
C GLY A 207 2.67 7.04 -7.99
N PRO A 208 3.76 6.39 -7.54
CA PRO A 208 5.14 6.80 -7.84
C PRO A 208 5.50 6.90 -9.32
N ALA A 209 4.80 6.15 -10.19
CA ALA A 209 5.03 6.20 -11.63
C ALA A 209 4.57 7.53 -12.27
N ALA A 210 3.75 8.33 -11.58
CA ALA A 210 3.31 9.65 -12.00
C ALA A 210 4.28 10.78 -11.62
N SER A 211 5.51 10.47 -11.18
CA SER A 211 6.53 11.47 -10.81
C SER A 211 6.81 12.53 -11.88
N ALA A 212 6.67 12.18 -13.17
CA ALA A 212 6.81 13.13 -14.27
C ALA A 212 5.77 14.27 -14.27
N ALA A 213 4.64 14.09 -13.56
CA ALA A 213 3.59 15.09 -13.44
C ALA A 213 3.83 16.13 -12.34
N VAL A 214 4.74 15.85 -11.40
CA VAL A 214 5.01 16.70 -10.22
C VAL A 214 5.28 18.16 -10.59
N PRO A 215 6.12 18.50 -11.60
CA PRO A 215 6.36 19.90 -11.96
C PRO A 215 5.10 20.64 -12.42
N ALA A 216 4.24 19.98 -13.19
CA ALA A 216 3.00 20.57 -13.69
C ALA A 216 1.98 20.80 -12.56
N MET A 217 1.87 19.84 -11.63
CA MET A 217 1.05 19.99 -10.43
C MET A 217 1.53 21.11 -9.52
N VAL A 218 2.85 21.27 -9.35
CA VAL A 218 3.43 22.35 -8.54
C VAL A 218 3.14 23.73 -9.14
N GLU A 219 3.22 23.86 -10.47
CA GLU A 219 2.84 25.09 -11.16
C GLU A 219 1.35 25.39 -10.97
N PHE A 220 0.50 24.37 -11.13
CA PHE A 220 -0.94 24.50 -10.94
C PHE A 220 -1.29 24.91 -9.50
N LEU A 221 -0.68 24.26 -8.49
CA LEU A 221 -0.87 24.57 -7.07
C LEU A 221 -0.54 26.03 -6.73
N LYS A 222 0.46 26.62 -7.40
CA LYS A 222 0.84 28.02 -7.18
C LYS A 222 -0.07 29.01 -7.88
N SER A 223 -0.69 28.61 -8.99
CA SER A 223 -1.58 29.47 -9.78
C SER A 223 -3.02 29.49 -9.27
N SER A 224 -3.43 28.47 -8.53
CA SER A 224 -4.77 28.30 -8.02
C SER A 224 -4.99 29.10 -6.74
N GLU A 225 -6.08 29.86 -6.68
CA GLU A 225 -6.54 30.50 -5.45
C GLU A 225 -7.54 29.63 -4.68
N ASP A 226 -8.21 28.69 -5.36
CA ASP A 226 -9.25 27.83 -4.80
C ASP A 226 -8.70 26.81 -3.79
N GLU A 227 -9.30 26.77 -2.61
CA GLU A 227 -8.84 25.92 -1.51
C GLU A 227 -9.10 24.43 -1.76
N LEU A 228 -10.20 24.08 -2.44
CA LEU A 228 -10.52 22.69 -2.78
C LEU A 228 -9.53 22.14 -3.80
N THR A 229 -9.15 22.96 -4.77
CA THR A 229 -8.11 22.64 -5.76
C THR A 229 -6.76 22.42 -5.07
N LYS A 230 -6.36 23.31 -4.16
CA LYS A 230 -5.11 23.13 -3.38
C LYS A 230 -5.13 21.84 -2.56
N HIS A 231 -6.25 21.55 -1.90
CA HIS A 231 -6.45 20.31 -1.14
C HIS A 231 -6.22 19.08 -2.03
N ASN A 232 -6.90 19.00 -3.17
CA ASN A 232 -6.85 17.85 -4.07
C ASN A 232 -5.48 17.68 -4.73
N VAL A 233 -4.83 18.77 -5.11
CA VAL A 233 -3.46 18.72 -5.66
C VAL A 233 -2.46 18.29 -4.59
N CYS A 234 -2.59 18.77 -3.34
CA CYS A 234 -1.74 18.31 -2.24
C CYS A 234 -1.92 16.80 -1.99
N TRP A 235 -3.16 16.31 -1.94
CA TRP A 235 -3.44 14.89 -1.77
C TRP A 235 -2.80 14.05 -2.88
N ALA A 236 -2.99 14.44 -4.15
CA ALA A 236 -2.43 13.71 -5.29
C ALA A 236 -0.89 13.66 -5.26
N LEU A 237 -0.25 14.77 -4.89
CA LEU A 237 1.20 14.83 -4.70
C LEU A 237 1.68 13.95 -3.53
N GLY A 238 0.90 13.86 -2.46
CA GLY A 238 1.16 12.96 -1.33
C GLY A 238 1.11 11.49 -1.75
N GLU A 239 0.10 11.07 -2.51
CA GLU A 239 -0.07 9.69 -2.99
C GLU A 239 1.01 9.25 -4.00
N ILE A 240 1.61 10.19 -4.74
CA ILE A 240 2.82 9.92 -5.54
C ILE A 240 4.00 9.50 -4.63
N GLY A 241 4.00 9.96 -3.38
CA GLY A 241 4.94 9.57 -2.33
C GLY A 241 6.32 10.21 -2.48
N PRO A 242 7.40 9.52 -2.10
CA PRO A 242 8.75 10.11 -2.05
C PRO A 242 9.26 10.70 -3.38
N ALA A 243 8.71 10.27 -4.52
CA ALA A 243 9.06 10.81 -5.83
C ALA A 243 8.56 12.26 -6.03
N ALA A 244 7.63 12.74 -5.20
CA ALA A 244 7.11 14.10 -5.22
C ALA A 244 7.91 15.09 -4.34
N SER A 245 9.15 14.76 -3.94
CA SER A 245 9.98 15.62 -3.09
C SER A 245 10.17 17.06 -3.62
N ALA A 246 10.12 17.26 -4.94
CA ALA A 246 10.20 18.58 -5.55
C ALA A 246 9.00 19.49 -5.21
N ALA A 247 7.88 18.93 -4.76
CA ALA A 247 6.67 19.67 -4.37
C ALA A 247 6.72 20.21 -2.94
N VAL A 248 7.68 19.78 -2.10
CA VAL A 248 7.78 20.16 -0.69
C VAL A 248 7.74 21.68 -0.48
N PRO A 249 8.50 22.52 -1.22
CA PRO A 249 8.44 23.97 -1.02
C PRO A 249 7.06 24.58 -1.31
N ALA A 250 6.34 24.04 -2.30
CA ALA A 250 5.02 24.54 -2.65
C ALA A 250 3.97 24.16 -1.59
N MET A 251 4.03 22.94 -1.07
CA MET A 251 3.17 22.52 0.06
C MET A 251 3.44 23.31 1.34
N VAL A 252 4.70 23.72 1.58
CA VAL A 252 5.03 24.60 2.71
C VAL A 252 4.39 25.98 2.57
N GLU A 253 4.31 26.53 1.36
CA GLU A 253 3.60 27.79 1.14
C GLU A 253 2.09 27.61 1.37
N VAL A 254 1.49 26.51 0.91
CA VAL A 254 0.07 26.19 1.18
C VAL A 254 -0.21 26.11 2.68
N LEU A 255 0.66 25.46 3.46
CA LEU A 255 0.53 25.39 4.93
C LEU A 255 0.48 26.78 5.60
N LYS A 256 1.21 27.75 5.05
CA LYS A 256 1.29 29.12 5.60
C LYS A 256 0.17 30.03 5.10
N SER A 257 -0.19 29.93 3.82
CA SER A 257 -1.07 30.88 3.15
C SER A 257 -2.54 30.48 3.16
N SER A 258 -2.85 29.18 3.27
CA SER A 258 -4.23 28.70 3.24
C SER A 258 -5.00 29.22 4.48
N GLU A 259 -6.28 29.52 4.30
CA GLU A 259 -7.19 29.82 5.42
C GLU A 259 -7.93 28.56 5.90
N ASP A 260 -8.06 27.56 5.03
CA ASP A 260 -8.80 26.33 5.33
C ASP A 260 -7.96 25.33 6.13
N GLU A 261 -8.52 24.87 7.25
CA GLU A 261 -7.82 23.93 8.13
C GLU A 261 -7.70 22.53 7.49
N ASN A 262 -8.68 22.09 6.68
CA ASN A 262 -8.61 20.78 6.03
C ASN A 262 -7.52 20.76 4.95
N THR A 263 -7.38 21.82 4.16
CA THR A 263 -6.27 21.97 3.19
C THR A 263 -4.92 21.90 3.88
N LYS A 264 -4.76 22.57 5.03
CA LYS A 264 -3.52 22.49 5.83
C LYS A 264 -3.26 21.08 6.37
N GLN A 265 -4.30 20.42 6.88
CA GLN A 265 -4.20 19.04 7.37
C GLN A 265 -3.72 18.09 6.26
N VAL A 266 -4.30 18.18 5.06
CA VAL A 266 -3.91 17.34 3.92
C VAL A 266 -2.50 17.66 3.43
N ALA A 267 -2.11 18.94 3.38
CA ALA A 267 -0.74 19.31 3.05
C ALA A 267 0.26 18.73 4.05
N CYS A 268 -0.05 18.81 5.36
CA CYS A 268 0.76 18.24 6.44
C CYS A 268 0.88 16.71 6.33
N GLN A 269 -0.24 16.03 6.09
CA GLN A 269 -0.27 14.58 5.89
C GLN A 269 0.56 14.16 4.67
N SER A 270 0.39 14.86 3.55
CA SER A 270 1.08 14.58 2.28
C SER A 270 2.60 14.74 2.42
N LEU A 271 3.06 15.76 3.16
CA LEU A 271 4.46 15.93 3.51
C LEU A 271 5.00 14.76 4.34
N GLY A 272 4.18 14.20 5.25
CA GLY A 272 4.48 12.98 5.96
C GLY A 272 4.66 11.77 5.04
N ILE A 273 3.76 11.58 4.06
CA ILE A 273 3.81 10.46 3.09
C ILE A 273 5.03 10.57 2.16
N ILE A 274 5.43 11.78 1.77
CA ILE A 274 6.69 12.02 1.02
C ILE A 274 7.91 11.54 1.85
N GLY A 275 7.82 11.59 3.18
CA GLY A 275 8.80 11.01 4.10
C GLY A 275 10.04 11.90 4.30
N PRO A 276 11.24 11.32 4.48
CA PRO A 276 12.44 12.06 4.89
C PRO A 276 12.85 13.24 4.01
N ALA A 277 12.48 13.20 2.72
CA ALA A 277 12.73 14.29 1.79
C ALA A 277 11.96 15.59 2.15
N ALA A 278 10.89 15.49 2.92
CA ALA A 278 10.09 16.61 3.41
C ALA A 278 10.66 17.30 4.66
N SER A 279 11.89 16.98 5.08
CA SER A 279 12.53 17.58 6.27
C SER A 279 12.56 19.12 6.29
N ALA A 280 12.64 19.75 5.12
CA ALA A 280 12.57 21.22 5.00
C ALA A 280 11.23 21.82 5.43
N ALA A 281 10.15 21.03 5.46
CA ALA A 281 8.82 21.47 5.87
C ALA A 281 8.59 21.42 7.39
N VAL A 282 9.48 20.76 8.14
CA VAL A 282 9.32 20.54 9.59
C VAL A 282 9.07 21.85 10.38
N PRO A 283 9.77 22.97 10.13
CA PRO A 283 9.50 24.21 10.85
C PRO A 283 8.08 24.76 10.64
N ALA A 284 7.58 24.69 9.40
CA ALA A 284 6.23 25.15 9.07
C ALA A 284 5.15 24.23 9.66
N MET A 285 5.39 22.92 9.66
CA MET A 285 4.49 21.96 10.31
C MET A 285 4.46 22.15 11.84
N VAL A 286 5.57 22.55 12.47
CA VAL A 286 5.61 22.89 13.90
C VAL A 286 4.81 24.15 14.21
N GLU A 287 4.89 25.17 13.35
CA GLU A 287 4.07 26.38 13.48
C GLU A 287 2.58 26.05 13.34
N PHE A 288 2.23 25.23 12.34
CA PHE A 288 0.86 24.75 12.14
C PHE A 288 0.34 23.99 13.37
N LEU A 289 1.13 23.06 13.91
CA LEU A 289 0.80 22.31 15.13
C LEU A 289 0.51 23.24 16.34
N LYS A 290 1.29 24.33 16.49
CA LYS A 290 1.11 25.28 17.59
C LYS A 290 -0.09 26.21 17.40
N SER A 291 -0.47 26.47 16.16
CA SER A 291 -1.57 27.36 15.82
C SER A 291 -2.96 26.73 15.99
N SER A 292 -3.05 25.40 15.92
CA SER A 292 -4.32 24.68 16.01
C SER A 292 -4.54 24.05 17.39
N GLU A 293 -5.75 24.25 17.93
CA GLU A 293 -6.19 23.55 19.14
C GLU A 293 -6.82 22.19 18.83
N ASP A 294 -7.13 21.92 17.56
CA ASP A 294 -7.82 20.71 17.13
C ASP A 294 -6.99 19.44 17.35
N GLU A 295 -7.62 18.42 17.93
CA GLU A 295 -6.94 17.16 18.23
C GLU A 295 -6.63 16.37 16.96
N ASN A 296 -7.47 16.44 15.92
CA ASN A 296 -7.19 15.77 14.65
C ASN A 296 -5.97 16.39 13.94
N THR A 297 -5.87 17.72 13.93
CA THR A 297 -4.66 18.44 13.46
C THR A 297 -3.39 17.97 14.19
N LYS A 298 -3.45 17.85 15.53
CA LYS A 298 -2.31 17.36 16.34
C LYS A 298 -1.92 15.93 15.99
N GLN A 299 -2.91 15.05 15.79
CA GLN A 299 -2.69 13.65 15.42
C GLN A 299 -2.01 13.55 14.05
N ILE A 300 -2.51 14.27 13.05
CA ILE A 300 -1.95 14.28 11.68
C ILE A 300 -0.51 14.79 11.70
N ALA A 301 -0.25 15.92 12.38
CA ALA A 301 1.09 16.49 12.46
C ALA A 301 2.08 15.54 13.16
N CYS A 302 1.69 14.94 14.30
CA CYS A 302 2.54 13.97 15.00
C CYS A 302 2.84 12.74 14.13
N CYS A 303 1.82 12.21 13.44
CA CYS A 303 2.01 11.10 12.51
C CYS A 303 3.00 11.47 11.40
N ALA A 304 2.82 12.64 10.77
CA ALA A 304 3.69 13.13 9.71
C ALA A 304 5.15 13.32 10.19
N PHE A 305 5.39 13.85 11.39
CA PHE A 305 6.74 13.91 11.96
C PHE A 305 7.38 12.53 12.14
N GLY A 306 6.57 11.54 12.55
CA GLY A 306 7.00 10.15 12.64
C GLY A 306 7.41 9.54 11.30
N GLU A 307 6.64 9.78 10.23
CA GLU A 307 6.94 9.28 8.88
C GLU A 307 8.14 9.98 8.22
N ILE A 308 8.39 11.25 8.54
CA ILE A 308 9.63 11.95 8.15
C ILE A 308 10.86 11.32 8.85
N GLY A 309 10.67 10.81 10.07
CA GLY A 309 11.70 10.08 10.82
C GLY A 309 12.76 10.99 11.45
N PRO A 310 14.04 10.58 11.51
CA PRO A 310 15.10 11.31 12.25
C PRO A 310 15.30 12.76 11.81
N ALA A 311 15.00 13.08 10.55
CA ALA A 311 15.10 14.43 10.02
C ALA A 311 14.10 15.41 10.65
N ALA A 312 13.07 14.92 11.36
CA ALA A 312 12.11 15.71 12.12
C ALA A 312 12.55 16.01 13.57
N SER A 313 13.83 15.85 13.92
CA SER A 313 14.34 16.12 15.27
C SER A 313 14.04 17.53 15.81
N ALA A 314 13.93 18.53 14.92
CA ALA A 314 13.53 19.90 15.29
C ALA A 314 12.08 19.99 15.85
N ALA A 315 11.21 19.04 15.53
CA ALA A 315 9.83 18.99 16.03
C ALA A 315 9.70 18.40 17.44
N VAL A 316 10.76 17.79 17.98
CA VAL A 316 10.72 17.08 19.27
C VAL A 316 10.17 17.94 20.42
N PRO A 317 10.56 19.22 20.60
CA PRO A 317 9.98 20.05 21.67
C PRO A 317 8.47 20.26 21.52
N ALA A 318 7.98 20.42 20.29
CA ALA A 318 6.56 20.61 20.02
C ALA A 318 5.76 19.32 20.27
N ILE A 319 6.31 18.16 19.89
CA ILE A 319 5.68 16.86 20.18
C ILE A 319 5.62 16.59 21.69
N VAL A 320 6.64 17.01 22.45
CA VAL A 320 6.63 16.94 23.92
C VAL A 320 5.54 17.83 24.52
N GLU A 321 5.37 19.05 24.00
CA GLU A 321 4.29 19.95 24.42
C GLU A 321 2.90 19.34 24.17
N VAL A 322 2.69 18.70 23.02
CA VAL A 322 1.45 17.95 22.72
C VAL A 322 1.24 16.80 23.69
N LEU A 323 2.29 16.05 23.99
CA LEU A 323 2.24 14.92 24.94
C LEU A 323 1.83 15.37 26.35
N GLU A 324 2.26 16.56 26.78
CA GLU A 324 1.93 17.10 28.10
C GLU A 324 0.57 17.81 28.16
N SER A 325 0.17 18.48 27.08
CA SER A 325 -1.04 19.32 27.04
C SER A 325 -2.31 18.56 26.62
N SER A 326 -2.20 17.57 25.73
CA SER A 326 -3.36 16.87 25.22
C SER A 326 -4.04 16.04 26.31
N LYS A 327 -5.37 15.96 26.27
CA LYS A 327 -6.16 15.05 27.10
C LYS A 327 -6.54 13.78 26.34
N ASP A 328 -6.46 13.83 25.02
CA ASP A 328 -6.87 12.74 24.16
C ASP A 328 -5.84 11.59 24.20
N LYS A 329 -6.37 10.37 24.30
CA LYS A 329 -5.56 9.16 24.40
C LYS A 329 -4.85 8.86 23.08
N VAL A 330 -5.56 9.02 21.96
CA VAL A 330 -5.04 8.70 20.62
C VAL A 330 -3.91 9.67 20.27
N THR A 331 -4.09 10.96 20.52
CA THR A 331 -3.06 11.99 20.31
C THR A 331 -1.77 11.67 21.08
N LYS A 332 -1.85 11.24 22.33
CA LYS A 332 -0.68 10.85 23.13
C LYS A 332 0.03 9.59 22.62
N GLU A 333 -0.74 8.60 22.20
CA GLU A 333 -0.21 7.37 21.63
C GLU A 333 0.58 7.64 20.34
N ILE A 334 0.03 8.49 19.46
CA ILE A 334 0.68 8.91 18.22
C ILE A 334 1.91 9.77 18.52
N ALA A 335 1.85 10.69 19.49
CA ALA A 335 3.02 11.48 19.89
C ALA A 335 4.18 10.60 20.39
N CYS A 336 3.88 9.56 21.19
CA CYS A 336 4.89 8.59 21.61
C CYS A 336 5.47 7.80 20.42
N ASP A 337 4.62 7.34 19.50
CA ASP A 337 5.07 6.62 18.29
C ASP A 337 5.99 7.50 17.43
N ALA A 338 5.60 8.76 17.20
CA ALA A 338 6.39 9.74 16.46
C ALA A 338 7.79 9.94 17.07
N LEU A 339 7.87 10.14 18.39
CA LEU A 339 9.16 10.26 19.10
C LEU A 339 10.03 9.01 18.94
N GLY A 340 9.41 7.82 18.95
CA GLY A 340 10.13 6.57 18.71
C GLY A 340 10.60 6.38 17.27
N LYS A 341 9.83 6.84 16.28
CA LYS A 341 10.21 6.83 14.85
C LYS A 341 11.30 7.85 14.51
N ILE A 342 11.33 9.01 15.18
CA ILE A 342 12.45 9.97 15.11
C ILE A 342 13.74 9.33 15.64
N GLY A 343 13.63 8.52 16.70
CA GLY A 343 14.76 7.71 17.19
C GLY A 343 15.74 8.49 18.07
N PRO A 344 17.07 8.23 17.98
CA PRO A 344 18.05 8.75 18.94
C PRO A 344 18.09 10.27 19.10
N ASP A 345 17.76 11.01 18.05
CA ASP A 345 17.75 12.47 18.05
C ASP A 345 16.59 13.05 18.89
N ALA A 346 15.61 12.22 19.28
CA ALA A 346 14.54 12.58 20.21
C ALA A 346 14.94 12.50 21.69
N SER A 347 16.25 12.55 22.02
CA SER A 347 16.73 12.46 23.41
C SER A 347 16.15 13.53 24.35
N ALA A 348 15.79 14.70 23.82
CA ALA A 348 15.15 15.76 24.59
C ALA A 348 13.77 15.36 25.15
N ALA A 349 13.09 14.38 24.54
CA ALA A 349 11.79 13.89 25.00
C ALA A 349 11.88 12.84 26.13
N VAL A 350 13.09 12.36 26.47
CA VAL A 350 13.30 11.32 27.49
C VAL A 350 12.65 11.67 28.83
N PRO A 351 12.79 12.90 29.40
CA PRO A 351 12.16 13.22 30.68
C PRO A 351 10.62 13.15 30.64
N ALA A 352 10.01 13.59 29.54
CA ALA A 352 8.56 13.57 29.37
C ALA A 352 8.05 12.12 29.22
N LEU A 353 8.70 11.30 28.41
CA LEU A 353 8.37 9.88 28.26
C LEU A 353 8.56 9.11 29.59
N VAL A 354 9.57 9.46 30.38
CA VAL A 354 9.80 8.88 31.70
C VAL A 354 8.68 9.25 32.68
N LYS A 355 8.20 10.49 32.64
CA LYS A 355 7.03 10.94 33.42
C LYS A 355 5.77 10.15 33.03
N VAL A 356 5.57 9.88 31.73
CA VAL A 356 4.44 9.08 31.23
C VAL A 356 4.49 7.64 31.72
N ILE A 357 5.64 6.94 31.60
CA ILE A 357 5.74 5.56 32.10
C ILE A 357 5.61 5.47 33.63
N SER A 358 5.92 6.56 34.34
CA SER A 358 5.84 6.64 35.81
C SER A 358 4.46 7.08 36.30
N SER A 359 3.57 7.53 35.40
CA SER A 359 2.21 7.93 35.76
C SER A 359 1.39 6.72 36.18
N ARG A 360 0.80 6.78 37.38
CA ARG A 360 -0.12 5.76 37.91
C ARG A 360 -1.52 5.84 37.32
N LEU A 361 -1.87 6.99 36.73
CA LEU A 361 -3.25 7.30 36.34
C LEU A 361 -3.64 6.63 35.01
N ASP A 362 -2.68 6.38 34.12
CA ASP A 362 -2.97 5.95 32.74
C ASP A 362 -2.12 4.74 32.32
N PRO A 363 -2.59 3.51 32.59
CA PRO A 363 -1.84 2.28 32.28
C PRO A 363 -1.65 2.02 30.79
N GLU A 364 -2.53 2.58 29.95
CA GLU A 364 -2.65 2.26 28.53
C GLU A 364 -1.53 2.87 27.67
N TRP A 365 -0.92 3.98 28.08
CA TRP A 365 0.12 4.68 27.29
C TRP A 365 1.53 4.12 27.49
N ARG A 366 1.74 3.34 28.55
CA ARG A 366 3.05 2.85 28.96
C ARG A 366 3.75 1.97 27.90
N PRO A 367 3.05 1.16 27.08
CA PRO A 367 3.68 0.38 26.01
C PRO A 367 4.29 1.22 24.90
N ASN A 368 3.67 2.33 24.50
CA ASN A 368 4.18 3.20 23.43
C ASN A 368 5.34 4.05 23.95
N ALA A 369 5.20 4.60 25.16
CA ALA A 369 6.27 5.38 25.78
C ALA A 369 7.54 4.54 26.05
N ARG A 370 7.41 3.29 26.53
CA ARG A 370 8.57 2.39 26.68
C ARG A 370 9.18 1.98 25.33
N TRP A 371 8.36 1.83 24.28
CA TRP A 371 8.82 1.54 22.93
C TRP A 371 9.65 2.71 22.37
N ALA A 372 9.14 3.93 22.51
CA ALA A 372 9.84 5.15 22.13
C ALA A 372 11.18 5.30 22.86
N LEU A 373 11.20 5.11 24.19
CA LEU A 373 12.44 5.14 24.98
C LEU A 373 13.45 4.07 24.53
N GLY A 374 12.98 2.87 24.17
CA GLY A 374 13.83 1.83 23.60
C GLY A 374 14.44 2.21 22.25
N LYS A 375 13.70 2.93 21.39
CA LYS A 375 14.15 3.41 20.08
C LYS A 375 15.07 4.63 20.16
N ILE A 376 14.85 5.53 21.12
CA ILE A 376 15.75 6.66 21.43
C ILE A 376 17.12 6.12 21.88
N GLY A 377 17.16 5.00 22.60
CA GLY A 377 18.40 4.28 22.85
C GLY A 377 19.17 4.76 24.09
N PRO A 378 20.52 4.75 24.07
CA PRO A 378 21.35 4.89 25.28
C PRO A 378 21.16 6.17 26.09
N SER A 379 20.72 7.26 25.48
CA SER A 379 20.46 8.54 26.16
C SER A 379 19.31 8.42 27.18
N ALA A 380 18.42 7.44 27.03
CA ALA A 380 17.35 7.17 27.98
C ALA A 380 17.82 6.42 29.25
N VAL A 381 18.99 5.78 29.21
CA VAL A 381 19.46 4.90 30.30
C VAL A 381 19.56 5.61 31.66
N PRO A 382 20.17 6.80 31.78
CA PRO A 382 20.29 7.46 33.09
C PRO A 382 18.92 7.79 33.70
N ALA A 383 17.98 8.23 32.87
CA ALA A 383 16.63 8.57 33.32
C ALA A 383 15.84 7.33 33.72
N LEU A 384 15.90 6.25 32.94
CA LEU A 384 15.26 4.96 33.26
C LEU A 384 15.82 4.34 34.54
N VAL A 385 17.14 4.45 34.77
CA VAL A 385 17.79 3.96 35.99
C VAL A 385 17.29 4.68 37.24
N ASN A 386 16.99 5.97 37.17
CA ASN A 386 16.44 6.73 38.30
C ASN A 386 15.01 6.32 38.67
N VAL A 387 14.28 5.67 37.75
CA VAL A 387 12.89 5.21 37.96
C VAL A 387 12.86 3.81 38.60
N LEU A 388 13.98 3.09 38.61
CA LEU A 388 14.07 1.78 39.27
C LEU A 388 13.75 1.92 40.77
N GLY A 389 13.11 0.92 41.35
CA GLY A 389 12.75 0.88 42.77
C GLY A 389 11.41 1.52 43.13
N LEU A 390 10.67 2.06 42.16
CA LEU A 390 9.27 2.42 42.40
C LEU A 390 8.45 1.15 42.65
N MET A 391 7.67 1.10 43.74
CA MET A 391 6.81 -0.02 44.11
C MET A 391 5.59 -0.18 43.18
N ASP A 392 5.82 -0.36 41.89
CA ASP A 392 4.79 -0.62 40.88
C ASP A 392 5.31 -1.62 39.83
N ILE A 393 4.72 -2.82 39.84
CA ILE A 393 5.10 -3.94 38.97
C ILE A 393 4.95 -3.61 37.48
N GLN A 394 4.03 -2.70 37.11
CA GLN A 394 3.84 -2.32 35.72
C GLN A 394 4.94 -1.37 35.28
N ILE A 395 5.29 -0.37 36.11
CA ILE A 395 6.41 0.54 35.84
C ILE A 395 7.70 -0.28 35.70
N GLU A 396 7.93 -1.21 36.63
CA GLU A 396 9.07 -2.13 36.61
C GLU A 396 9.21 -2.89 35.28
N ARG A 397 8.13 -3.53 34.82
CA ARG A 397 8.12 -4.30 33.56
C ARG A 397 8.39 -3.41 32.36
N ASN A 398 7.85 -2.19 32.35
CA ASN A 398 8.04 -1.26 31.24
C ASN A 398 9.47 -0.72 31.17
N VAL A 399 10.04 -0.34 32.31
CA VAL A 399 11.43 0.12 32.42
C VAL A 399 12.40 -1.00 32.06
N SER A 400 12.17 -2.22 32.59
CA SER A 400 13.02 -3.39 32.29
C SER A 400 12.99 -3.74 30.80
N TRP A 401 11.81 -3.68 30.16
CA TRP A 401 11.68 -3.91 28.73
C TRP A 401 12.39 -2.84 27.89
N ALA A 402 12.24 -1.55 28.26
CA ALA A 402 12.92 -0.45 27.56
C ALA A 402 14.45 -0.59 27.63
N LEU A 403 14.98 -0.86 28.84
CA LEU A 403 16.41 -1.14 29.03
C LEU A 403 16.88 -2.38 28.27
N GLY A 404 16.05 -3.43 28.23
CA GLY A 404 16.27 -4.63 27.41
C GLY A 404 16.41 -4.30 25.93
N LYS A 405 15.53 -3.43 25.39
CA LYS A 405 15.60 -2.97 23.99
C LYS A 405 16.79 -2.07 23.69
N ILE A 406 17.21 -1.23 24.64
CA ILE A 406 18.44 -0.44 24.51
C ILE A 406 19.68 -1.38 24.45
N GLY A 407 19.64 -2.50 25.17
CA GLY A 407 20.62 -3.56 25.07
C GLY A 407 21.93 -3.27 25.82
N ALA A 408 23.07 -3.67 25.23
CA ALA A 408 24.38 -3.66 25.88
C ALA A 408 24.79 -2.30 26.48
N ALA A 409 24.33 -1.20 25.89
CA ALA A 409 24.63 0.15 26.37
C ALA A 409 24.07 0.45 27.78
N ALA A 410 23.01 -0.26 28.20
CA ALA A 410 22.46 -0.12 29.54
C ALA A 410 23.26 -0.86 30.62
N VAL A 411 24.10 -1.83 30.23
CA VAL A 411 24.78 -2.76 31.15
C VAL A 411 25.69 -2.05 32.17
N PRO A 412 26.55 -1.08 31.79
CA PRO A 412 27.42 -0.40 32.76
C PRO A 412 26.63 0.35 33.83
N ALA A 413 25.51 0.98 33.46
CA ALA A 413 24.66 1.70 34.38
C ALA A 413 23.95 0.76 35.36
N LEU A 414 23.43 -0.38 34.88
CA LEU A 414 22.79 -1.40 35.72
C LEU A 414 23.80 -2.06 36.67
N VAL A 415 25.02 -2.35 36.21
CA VAL A 415 26.09 -2.86 37.08
C VAL A 415 26.45 -1.86 38.18
N LYS A 416 26.44 -0.55 37.88
CA LYS A 416 26.63 0.49 38.89
C LYS A 416 25.52 0.44 39.95
N VAL A 417 24.25 0.36 39.55
CA VAL A 417 23.10 0.22 40.46
C VAL A 417 23.25 -0.98 41.39
N LEU A 418 23.61 -2.15 40.84
CA LEU A 418 23.83 -3.36 41.64
C LEU A 418 24.91 -3.20 42.72
N LYS A 419 25.97 -2.44 42.43
CA LYS A 419 27.08 -2.20 43.35
C LYS A 419 26.79 -1.10 44.37
N SER A 420 26.15 -0.01 43.96
CA SER A 420 26.03 1.21 44.78
C SER A 420 24.69 1.37 45.48
N SER A 421 23.61 0.79 44.96
CA SER A 421 22.30 0.98 45.56
C SER A 421 22.19 0.26 46.91
N LYS A 422 21.52 0.90 47.87
CA LYS A 422 21.09 0.26 49.13
C LYS A 422 19.67 -0.28 49.03
N ASP A 423 18.91 0.15 48.02
CA ASP A 423 17.54 -0.26 47.80
C ASP A 423 17.48 -1.65 47.15
N VAL A 424 16.70 -2.52 47.77
CA VAL A 424 16.50 -3.92 47.38
C VAL A 424 15.64 -4.00 46.12
N TYR A 425 14.66 -3.11 45.96
CA TYR A 425 13.79 -3.07 44.78
C TYR A 425 14.59 -2.62 43.56
N GLN A 426 15.37 -1.54 43.68
CA GLN A 426 16.30 -1.11 42.62
C GLN A 426 17.26 -2.21 42.16
N LYS A 427 17.79 -3.02 43.08
CA LYS A 427 18.65 -4.15 42.73
C LYS A 427 17.89 -5.25 42.01
N THR A 428 16.67 -5.56 42.45
CA THR A 428 15.81 -6.57 41.82
C THR A 428 15.47 -6.16 40.39
N ASP A 429 15.08 -4.91 40.19
CA ASP A 429 14.72 -4.37 38.88
C ASP A 429 15.93 -4.33 37.95
N ALA A 430 17.11 -3.94 38.48
CA ALA A 430 18.35 -3.98 37.72
C ALA A 430 18.73 -5.40 37.27
N CYS A 431 18.53 -6.42 38.13
CA CYS A 431 18.72 -7.82 37.74
C CYS A 431 17.77 -8.22 36.61
N LYS A 432 16.47 -7.92 36.74
CA LYS A 432 15.47 -8.25 35.72
C LYS A 432 15.76 -7.57 34.38
N ALA A 433 16.12 -6.29 34.38
CA ALA A 433 16.53 -5.56 33.19
C ALA A 433 17.77 -6.18 32.52
N LEU A 434 18.79 -6.59 33.29
CA LEU A 434 19.95 -7.32 32.77
C LEU A 434 19.55 -8.67 32.14
N GLY A 435 18.55 -9.35 32.71
CA GLY A 435 17.96 -10.55 32.12
C GLY A 435 17.24 -10.28 30.79
N GLU A 436 16.48 -9.18 30.68
CA GLU A 436 15.82 -8.77 29.43
C GLU A 436 16.81 -8.35 28.33
N ILE A 437 18.00 -7.85 28.68
CA ILE A 437 19.10 -7.60 27.72
C ILE A 437 19.65 -8.93 27.16
N GLY A 438 19.60 -10.01 27.95
CA GLY A 438 20.02 -11.34 27.53
C GLY A 438 21.55 -11.49 27.34
N PRO A 439 22.03 -12.24 26.34
CA PRO A 439 23.46 -12.58 26.17
C PRO A 439 24.41 -11.37 26.08
N ALA A 440 23.89 -10.23 25.61
CA ALA A 440 24.63 -8.97 25.53
C ALA A 440 25.04 -8.42 26.92
N ALA A 441 24.41 -8.89 28.01
CA ALA A 441 24.74 -8.54 29.38
C ALA A 441 25.82 -9.44 30.03
N SER A 442 26.58 -10.22 29.25
CA SER A 442 27.64 -11.10 29.78
C SER A 442 28.67 -10.41 30.67
N THR A 443 28.98 -9.13 30.41
CA THR A 443 29.89 -8.32 31.24
C THR A 443 29.34 -8.05 32.66
N ALA A 444 28.04 -8.24 32.88
CA ALA A 444 27.40 -8.10 34.19
C ALA A 444 27.47 -9.36 35.06
N ILE A 445 27.91 -10.51 34.52
CA ILE A 445 27.93 -11.80 35.24
C ILE A 445 28.62 -11.69 36.62
N PRO A 446 29.82 -11.07 36.78
CA PRO A 446 30.46 -10.97 38.09
C PRO A 446 29.64 -10.14 39.09
N ALA A 447 28.94 -9.11 38.62
CA ALA A 447 28.09 -8.27 39.47
C ALA A 447 26.80 -9.01 39.88
N LEU A 448 26.22 -9.80 38.98
CA LEU A 448 25.06 -10.64 39.25
C LEU A 448 25.38 -11.77 40.24
N VAL A 449 26.55 -12.41 40.14
CA VAL A 449 27.02 -13.39 41.14
C VAL A 449 27.10 -12.76 42.52
N LYS A 450 27.73 -11.59 42.63
CA LYS A 450 27.82 -10.86 43.90
C LYS A 450 26.44 -10.45 44.43
N ALA A 451 25.50 -10.11 43.55
CA ALA A 451 24.13 -9.82 43.93
C ALA A 451 23.38 -11.07 44.42
N ALA A 452 23.61 -12.24 43.81
CA ALA A 452 23.05 -13.52 44.23
C ALA A 452 23.60 -14.03 45.57
N GLU A 453 24.84 -13.64 45.91
CA GLU A 453 25.49 -13.91 47.19
C GLU A 453 25.18 -12.85 48.25
N SER A 454 24.28 -11.91 47.96
CA SER A 454 23.89 -10.88 48.92
C SER A 454 23.07 -11.47 50.06
N ARG A 455 23.42 -11.10 51.31
CA ARG A 455 22.64 -11.45 52.52
C ARG A 455 21.32 -10.69 52.66
N LEU A 456 21.05 -9.76 51.74
CA LEU A 456 20.05 -8.72 51.97
C LEU A 456 18.61 -9.22 51.85
N ILE A 457 18.21 -10.00 50.84
CA ILE A 457 16.82 -10.53 50.66
C ILE A 457 16.77 -11.61 49.56
N TRP A 458 15.92 -12.63 49.73
CA TRP A 458 15.78 -13.76 48.78
C TRP A 458 15.30 -13.38 47.37
N PHE A 459 14.48 -12.34 47.24
CA PHE A 459 13.96 -11.87 45.95
C PHE A 459 15.07 -11.39 45.00
N VAL A 460 16.08 -10.68 45.51
CA VAL A 460 17.24 -10.24 44.73
C VAL A 460 18.05 -11.44 44.24
N ASN A 461 18.21 -12.45 45.10
CA ASN A 461 18.98 -13.64 44.76
C ASN A 461 18.30 -14.45 43.66
N LYS A 462 16.97 -14.59 43.75
CA LYS A 462 16.16 -15.22 42.69
C LYS A 462 16.29 -14.45 41.37
N ALA A 463 16.05 -13.13 41.39
CA ALA A 463 16.13 -12.31 40.18
C ALA A 463 17.54 -12.31 39.55
N ALA A 464 18.60 -12.34 40.35
CA ALA A 464 19.97 -12.46 39.86
C ALA A 464 20.23 -13.82 39.19
N CYS A 465 19.71 -14.92 39.76
CA CYS A 465 19.81 -16.24 39.14
C CYS A 465 19.01 -16.33 37.83
N GLU A 466 17.77 -15.82 37.80
CA GLU A 466 16.95 -15.76 36.58
C GLU A 466 17.61 -14.92 35.49
N ALA A 467 18.24 -13.78 35.86
CA ALA A 467 18.98 -12.96 34.91
C ALA A 467 20.21 -13.70 34.33
N LEU A 468 20.96 -14.42 35.16
CA LEU A 468 22.05 -15.30 34.72
C LEU A 468 21.52 -16.40 33.78
N GLY A 469 20.36 -16.98 34.09
CA GLY A 469 19.64 -17.92 33.22
C GLY A 469 19.38 -17.34 31.82
N LYS A 470 18.81 -16.14 31.77
CA LYS A 470 18.50 -15.41 30.51
C LYS A 470 19.74 -14.93 29.74
N ILE A 471 20.87 -14.66 30.40
CA ILE A 471 22.16 -14.38 29.74
C ILE A 471 22.66 -15.63 28.97
N GLY A 472 22.30 -16.82 29.44
CA GLY A 472 22.54 -18.08 28.74
C GLY A 472 23.93 -18.66 28.98
N LEU A 473 24.54 -19.26 27.95
CA LEU A 473 25.72 -20.12 28.06
C LEU A 473 26.91 -19.48 28.80
N ALA A 474 27.13 -18.19 28.61
CA ALA A 474 28.23 -17.46 29.25
C ALA A 474 28.12 -17.46 30.79
N ALA A 475 26.90 -17.60 31.33
CA ALA A 475 26.64 -17.61 32.76
C ALA A 475 26.72 -19.00 33.41
N ILE A 476 26.85 -20.09 32.64
CA ILE A 476 26.90 -21.47 33.19
C ILE A 476 28.01 -21.64 34.24
N PRO A 477 29.28 -21.23 34.01
CA PRO A 477 30.33 -21.39 35.01
C PRO A 477 30.01 -20.66 36.32
N ALA A 478 29.38 -19.49 36.22
CA ALA A 478 28.94 -18.69 37.36
C ALA A 478 27.78 -19.36 38.12
N LEU A 479 26.79 -19.89 37.41
CA LEU A 479 25.67 -20.64 38.00
C LEU A 479 26.15 -21.94 38.66
N GLU A 480 27.11 -22.65 38.06
CA GLU A 480 27.72 -23.84 38.66
C GLU A 480 28.45 -23.50 39.96
N SER A 481 29.21 -22.39 39.98
CA SER A 481 29.85 -21.88 41.19
C SER A 481 28.83 -21.58 42.29
N LEU A 482 27.73 -20.89 41.94
CA LEU A 482 26.63 -20.60 42.88
C LEU A 482 25.94 -21.87 43.38
N SER A 483 25.81 -22.91 42.55
CA SER A 483 25.22 -24.20 42.93
C SER A 483 26.09 -25.04 43.88
N ARG A 484 27.42 -24.83 43.82
CA ARG A 484 28.43 -25.50 44.65
C ARG A 484 28.81 -24.70 45.89
N SER A 485 28.49 -23.41 45.94
CA SER A 485 28.74 -22.54 47.07
C SER A 485 28.03 -23.05 48.32
N TRP A 486 28.79 -23.22 49.41
CA TRP A 486 28.32 -23.62 50.74
C TRP A 486 27.80 -22.43 51.57
N LEU A 487 27.67 -21.24 50.96
CA LEU A 487 27.12 -20.06 51.61
C LEU A 487 25.65 -20.28 51.96
N VAL A 488 25.40 -20.79 53.17
CA VAL A 488 24.08 -20.76 53.83
C VAL A 488 23.78 -19.31 54.20
N ILE A 489 23.34 -18.54 53.21
CA ILE A 489 22.82 -17.21 53.41
C ILE A 489 21.30 -17.34 53.64
N ASN A 490 20.88 -17.23 54.89
CA ASN A 490 19.47 -17.13 55.32
C ASN A 490 18.53 -18.29 54.89
N LYS A 491 18.97 -19.56 54.94
CA LYS A 491 18.09 -20.71 54.60
C LYS A 491 17.42 -20.59 53.22
N THR A 492 18.11 -20.02 52.22
CA THR A 492 17.50 -19.66 50.93
C THR A 492 17.94 -20.53 49.75
N LYS A 493 16.97 -20.88 48.89
CA LYS A 493 16.99 -21.69 47.65
C LYS A 493 17.93 -21.23 46.52
N VAL A 494 18.99 -20.45 46.76
CA VAL A 494 19.88 -19.94 45.68
C VAL A 494 20.50 -21.09 44.87
N LYS A 495 20.88 -22.17 45.56
CA LYS A 495 21.35 -23.41 44.94
C LYS A 495 20.30 -24.06 44.04
N ASP A 496 19.03 -24.02 44.44
CA ASP A 496 17.93 -24.62 43.69
C ASP A 496 17.58 -23.76 42.47
N TYR A 497 17.54 -22.43 42.62
CA TYR A 497 17.36 -21.49 41.51
C TYR A 497 18.50 -21.60 40.48
N ALA A 498 19.76 -21.67 40.94
CA ALA A 498 20.88 -21.83 40.03
C ALA A 498 20.82 -23.16 39.24
N LYS A 499 20.40 -24.26 39.88
CA LYS A 499 20.16 -25.55 39.21
C LYS A 499 19.01 -25.48 38.21
N GLU A 500 17.88 -24.89 38.61
CA GLU A 500 16.71 -24.72 37.75
C GLU A 500 17.06 -23.94 36.47
N GLU A 501 17.81 -22.86 36.59
CA GLU A 501 18.24 -22.07 35.43
C GLU A 501 19.28 -22.80 34.56
N ILE A 502 20.20 -23.57 35.15
CA ILE A 502 21.09 -24.46 34.39
C ILE A 502 20.29 -25.49 33.59
N ASP A 503 19.27 -26.09 34.19
CA ASP A 503 18.41 -27.08 33.53
C ASP A 503 17.56 -26.44 32.42
N LYS A 504 17.07 -25.21 32.61
CA LYS A 504 16.42 -24.42 31.54
C LYS A 504 17.36 -24.14 30.37
N ILE A 505 18.59 -23.69 30.64
CA ILE A 505 19.58 -23.44 29.57
C ILE A 505 19.90 -24.73 28.80
N LYS A 506 20.04 -25.87 29.51
CA LYS A 506 20.33 -27.18 28.90
C LYS A 506 19.15 -27.77 28.13
N SER A 507 17.91 -27.58 28.61
CA SER A 507 16.69 -28.07 27.93
C SER A 507 16.36 -27.27 26.66
N THR A 508 16.60 -25.96 26.67
CA THR A 508 16.44 -25.10 25.47
C THR A 508 17.42 -25.46 24.34
N LYS A 509 18.45 -26.28 24.62
CA LYS A 509 19.41 -26.82 23.63
C LYS A 509 18.93 -28.12 22.97
N LEU A 510 17.94 -28.79 23.57
CA LEU A 510 17.42 -30.10 23.11
C LEU A 510 16.15 -29.97 22.24
N ALA A 511 15.62 -28.75 22.09
CA ALA A 511 14.55 -28.37 21.17
C ALA A 511 15.13 -27.47 20.07
#